data_AF-A7S626-F1
#
_entry.id   AF-A7S626-F1
#
_cell.length_a   1.000
_cell.length_b   1.000
_cell.length_c   1.000
_cell.angle_alpha   90.00
_cell.angle_beta   90.00
_cell.angle_gamma   90.00
#
_symmetry.space_group_name_H-M   'P 1'
#
loop_
_entity.id
_entity.type
_entity.pdbx_description
1 polymer ?
#
loop_
_entity_poly.entity_id
_entity_poly.type
_entity_poly.pdbx_seq_one_letter_code
_entity_poly.pdbx_strand_id
1 'polypeptide(L)'
;KKPKRPPEGYLCHLCFCKGHYIKDCPQARPKGEGLTPYQGKKRCFGEFKCPLCKRKWMSGNSWANMGQQCVKCFINVYPHKQRPLDKPDGLDVSDQTKEHPQDLCEKCKALGYYCRRAQQS
;
A
#
# COMPACT_ATOMS: atom_id res chain seq x y z
N LYS A 1 -14.42 26.77 8.09
CA LYS A 1 -15.24 26.40 6.91
C LYS A 1 -16.24 25.33 7.35
N LYS A 2 -17.55 25.54 7.20
CA LYS A 2 -18.56 24.50 7.49
C LYS A 2 -18.33 23.30 6.55
N PRO A 3 -18.32 22.05 7.03
CA PRO A 3 -18.21 20.89 6.14
C PRO A 3 -19.41 20.92 5.18
N LYS A 4 -19.13 20.84 3.88
CA LYS A 4 -20.18 20.77 2.86
C LYS A 4 -21.00 19.52 3.15
N ARG A 5 -22.31 19.67 3.39
CA ARG A 5 -23.21 18.52 3.49
C ARG A 5 -23.39 17.91 2.10
N PRO A 6 -23.56 16.58 1.99
CA PRO A 6 -23.90 15.95 0.72
C PRO A 6 -25.23 16.51 0.15
N PRO A 7 -25.42 16.48 -1.18
CA PRO A 7 -26.70 16.81 -1.81
C PRO A 7 -27.85 15.96 -1.30
N GLU A 8 -29.07 16.48 -1.46
CA GLU A 8 -30.30 15.73 -1.16
C GLU A 8 -30.38 14.47 -2.04
N GLY A 9 -30.60 13.32 -1.41
CA GLY A 9 -30.61 12.01 -2.08
C GLY A 9 -29.29 11.25 -2.08
N TYR A 10 -28.15 11.88 -1.71
CA TYR A 10 -26.90 11.12 -1.53
C TYR A 10 -27.00 10.14 -0.37
N LEU A 11 -26.68 8.88 -0.64
CA LEU A 11 -26.51 7.83 0.36
C LEU A 11 -25.03 7.50 0.48
N CYS A 12 -24.54 7.38 1.71
CA CYS A 12 -23.19 6.90 1.96
C CYS A 12 -23.00 5.51 1.35
N HIS A 13 -21.98 5.30 0.51
CA HIS A 13 -21.79 3.99 -0.14
C HIS A 13 -21.28 2.89 0.80
N LEU A 14 -21.01 3.20 2.08
CA LEU A 14 -20.60 2.21 3.08
C LEU A 14 -21.80 1.70 3.90
N CYS A 15 -22.59 2.62 4.46
CA CYS A 15 -23.70 2.29 5.37
C CYS A 15 -25.09 2.52 4.77
N PHE A 16 -25.16 3.08 3.56
CA PHE A 16 -26.39 3.45 2.86
C PHE A 16 -27.28 4.46 3.61
N CYS A 17 -26.74 5.21 4.58
CA CYS A 17 -27.44 6.29 5.27
C CYS A 17 -27.22 7.67 4.63
N LYS A 18 -28.19 8.58 4.78
CA LYS A 18 -28.10 9.99 4.38
C LYS A 18 -27.26 10.82 5.36
N GLY A 19 -26.84 12.02 4.94
CA GLY A 19 -26.36 13.08 5.84
C GLY A 19 -24.85 13.22 6.00
N HIS A 20 -24.03 12.31 5.46
CA HIS A 20 -22.57 12.39 5.49
C HIS A 20 -21.95 11.81 4.22
N TYR A 21 -20.73 12.23 3.86
CA TYR A 21 -19.95 11.56 2.83
C TYR A 21 -19.29 10.30 3.39
N ILE A 22 -18.97 9.31 2.55
CA ILE A 22 -18.30 8.07 2.98
C ILE A 22 -17.04 8.28 3.83
N LYS A 23 -16.28 9.34 3.56
CA LYS A 23 -15.08 9.73 4.33
C LYS A 23 -15.36 10.15 5.78
N ASP A 24 -16.58 10.58 6.06
CA ASP A 24 -17.06 11.05 7.36
C ASP A 24 -18.04 10.02 7.98
N CYS A 25 -18.09 8.80 7.43
CA CYS A 25 -19.02 7.78 7.89
C CYS A 25 -18.60 7.28 9.28
N PRO A 26 -19.50 7.27 10.28
CA PRO A 26 -19.18 6.76 11.62
C PRO A 26 -18.91 5.25 11.63
N GLN A 27 -19.37 4.53 10.60
CA GLN A 27 -19.05 3.10 10.40
C GLN A 27 -17.77 2.91 9.59
N ALA A 28 -17.14 3.97 9.06
CA ALA A 28 -15.86 3.83 8.38
C ALA A 28 -14.83 3.30 9.37
N ARG A 29 -14.19 2.18 9.01
CA ARG A 29 -13.01 1.74 9.73
C ARG A 29 -11.98 2.87 9.61
N PRO A 30 -11.35 3.31 10.71
CA PRO A 30 -10.23 4.24 10.62
C PRO A 30 -9.22 3.69 9.61
N LYS A 31 -8.62 4.56 8.79
CA LYS A 31 -7.42 4.15 8.04
C LYS A 31 -6.48 3.53 9.09
N GLY A 32 -6.16 2.25 8.95
CA GLY A 32 -5.46 1.50 10.00
C GLY A 32 -4.19 2.22 10.45
N GLU A 33 -3.77 1.99 11.69
CA GLU A 33 -2.64 2.65 12.37
C GLU A 33 -1.26 2.33 11.79
N GLY A 34 -1.11 2.32 10.46
CA GLY A 34 0.11 1.93 9.80
C GLY A 34 0.52 2.88 8.68
N LEU A 35 1.81 2.85 8.36
CA LEU A 35 2.45 3.68 7.33
C LEU A 35 2.02 3.28 5.92
N THR A 36 1.35 2.12 5.77
CA THR A 36 0.96 1.55 4.49
C THR A 36 -0.50 1.06 4.49
N PRO A 37 -1.20 1.02 3.34
CA PRO A 37 -2.60 0.58 3.30
C PRO A 37 -2.83 -0.89 3.73
N TYR A 38 -1.88 -1.78 3.44
CA TYR A 38 -1.94 -3.18 3.87
C TYR A 38 -1.27 -3.35 5.23
N GLN A 39 -1.93 -4.08 6.12
CA GLN A 39 -1.51 -4.34 7.51
C GLN A 39 -1.43 -5.84 7.83
N GLY A 40 -1.36 -6.70 6.81
CA GLY A 40 -1.20 -8.15 7.02
C GLY A 40 0.26 -8.56 7.18
N LYS A 41 0.46 -9.84 7.52
CA LYS A 41 1.79 -10.41 7.79
C LYS A 41 2.53 -10.91 6.54
N LYS A 42 1.80 -11.19 5.45
CA LYS A 42 2.37 -11.75 4.22
C LYS A 42 2.91 -10.66 3.32
N ARG A 43 3.80 -11.03 2.40
CA ARG A 43 4.21 -10.17 1.28
C ARG A 43 3.01 -9.89 0.38
N CYS A 44 2.97 -8.70 -0.18
CA CYS A 44 1.90 -8.26 -1.08
C CYS A 44 2.49 -7.52 -2.30
N PHE A 45 1.68 -7.33 -3.33
CA PHE A 45 2.04 -6.44 -4.43
C PHE A 45 1.83 -4.98 -4.00
N GLY A 46 2.79 -4.11 -4.24
CA GLY A 46 2.74 -2.69 -3.90
C GLY A 46 2.96 -1.79 -5.11
N GLU A 47 2.18 -0.71 -5.18
CA GLU A 47 2.39 0.40 -6.12
C GLU A 47 3.00 1.59 -5.37
N PHE A 48 4.08 2.14 -5.93
CA PHE A 48 4.86 3.21 -5.33
C PHE A 48 4.86 4.43 -6.24
N LYS A 49 4.93 5.62 -5.62
CA LYS A 49 5.10 6.90 -6.32
C LYS A 49 6.00 7.79 -5.50
N CYS A 50 7.18 8.10 -6.01
CA CYS A 50 8.12 8.98 -5.32
C CYS A 50 7.51 10.38 -5.15
N PRO A 51 7.45 10.95 -3.93
CA PRO A 51 6.89 12.28 -3.71
C PRO A 51 7.76 13.38 -4.33
N LEU A 52 9.06 13.14 -4.52
CA LEU A 52 10.01 14.11 -5.09
C LEU A 52 10.00 14.05 -6.62
N CYS A 53 10.46 12.94 -7.22
CA CYS A 53 10.61 12.84 -8.68
C CYS A 53 9.38 12.30 -9.43
N LYS A 54 8.30 11.97 -8.72
CA LYS A 54 7.04 11.42 -9.27
C LYS A 54 7.16 10.09 -10.02
N ARG A 55 8.34 9.49 -10.10
CA ARG A 55 8.56 8.13 -10.64
C ARG A 55 7.62 7.16 -9.96
N LYS A 56 6.98 6.31 -10.75
CA LYS A 56 6.14 5.21 -10.29
C LYS A 56 6.85 3.89 -10.53
N TRP A 57 6.67 2.94 -9.65
CA TRP A 57 7.12 1.57 -9.83
C TRP A 57 6.20 0.62 -9.08
N MET A 58 6.30 -0.65 -9.43
CA MET A 58 5.54 -1.73 -8.82
C MET A 58 6.51 -2.76 -8.28
N SER A 59 6.11 -3.46 -7.22
CA SER A 59 6.92 -4.51 -6.64
C SER A 59 6.03 -5.57 -6.01
N GLY A 60 6.29 -6.83 -6.35
CA GLY A 60 5.77 -7.95 -5.57
C GLY A 60 6.37 -8.02 -4.16
N ASN A 61 7.43 -7.27 -3.84
CA ASN A 61 8.13 -7.32 -2.54
C ASN A 61 7.72 -6.17 -1.61
N SER A 62 6.42 -5.97 -1.45
CA SER A 62 5.85 -4.99 -0.53
C SER A 62 5.38 -5.67 0.76
N TRP A 63 5.49 -4.96 1.88
CA TRP A 63 5.12 -5.43 3.22
C TRP A 63 4.34 -4.34 3.95
N ALA A 64 3.59 -4.74 4.98
CA ALA A 64 3.00 -3.79 5.90
C ALA A 64 4.09 -2.94 6.56
N ASN A 65 3.86 -1.62 6.63
CA ASN A 65 4.69 -0.64 7.31
C ASN A 65 6.14 -0.56 6.82
N MET A 66 6.37 -0.94 5.56
CA MET A 66 7.70 -0.91 4.93
C MET A 66 7.63 -0.27 3.55
N GLY A 67 8.69 0.44 3.19
CA GLY A 67 8.86 1.15 1.95
C GLY A 67 9.95 0.57 1.05
N GLN A 68 10.14 1.23 -0.08
CA GLN A 68 11.24 0.99 -0.99
C GLN A 68 11.92 2.32 -1.34
N GLN A 69 13.23 2.28 -1.44
CA GLN A 69 14.04 3.43 -1.76
C GLN A 69 13.89 3.80 -3.24
N CYS A 70 13.60 5.06 -3.50
CA CYS A 70 13.57 5.56 -4.88
C CYS A 70 14.99 5.60 -5.46
N VAL A 71 15.23 4.92 -6.59
CA VAL A 71 16.54 4.88 -7.27
C VAL A 71 17.10 6.25 -7.68
N LYS A 72 16.26 7.27 -7.84
CA LYS A 72 16.67 8.62 -8.24
C LYS A 72 16.88 9.55 -7.05
N CYS A 73 16.01 9.46 -6.05
CA CYS A 73 15.98 10.42 -4.94
C CYS A 73 16.56 9.86 -3.65
N PHE A 74 16.81 8.56 -3.60
CA PHE A 74 17.36 7.84 -2.44
C PHE A 74 16.55 7.97 -1.14
N ILE A 75 15.32 8.48 -1.20
CA ILE A 75 14.38 8.50 -0.07
C ILE A 75 13.59 7.19 0.03
N ASN A 76 13.21 6.81 1.25
CA ASN A 76 12.26 5.72 1.48
C ASN A 76 10.85 6.15 1.04
N VAL A 77 10.17 5.31 0.27
CA VAL A 77 8.84 5.58 -0.24
C VAL A 77 7.91 4.44 0.13
N TYR A 78 6.86 4.77 0.87
CA TYR A 78 5.80 3.83 1.21
C TYR A 78 4.87 3.59 0.01
N PRO A 79 4.38 2.35 -0.17
CA PRO A 79 3.40 2.05 -1.20
C PRO A 79 2.08 2.78 -0.91
N HIS A 80 1.49 3.37 -1.94
CA HIS A 80 0.21 4.07 -1.84
C HIS A 80 -0.99 3.15 -2.12
N LYS A 81 -0.74 1.98 -2.72
CA LYS A 81 -1.68 0.88 -2.89
C LYS A 81 -0.96 -0.43 -2.66
N GLN A 82 -1.64 -1.36 -2.01
CA GLN A 82 -1.14 -2.71 -1.78
C GLN A 82 -2.28 -3.71 -1.98
N ARG A 83 -1.97 -4.85 -2.60
CA ARG A 83 -2.94 -5.90 -2.91
C ARG A 83 -2.33 -7.28 -2.65
N PRO A 84 -3.09 -8.25 -2.08
CA PRO A 84 -2.62 -9.61 -1.86
C PRO A 84 -2.10 -10.24 -3.16
N LEU A 85 -1.12 -11.14 -3.05
CA LEU A 85 -0.54 -11.85 -4.20
C LEU A 85 -1.41 -13.04 -4.65
N ASP A 86 -2.36 -13.50 -3.83
CA ASP A 86 -3.19 -14.70 -4.07
C ASP A 86 -4.18 -14.57 -5.26
N LYS A 87 -4.24 -13.41 -5.92
CA LYS A 87 -5.00 -13.20 -7.16
C LYS A 87 -4.08 -12.67 -8.25
N PRO A 88 -3.52 -13.54 -9.10
CA PRO A 88 -2.85 -13.09 -10.30
C PRO A 88 -3.96 -12.68 -11.29
N ASP A 89 -4.49 -11.46 -11.17
CA ASP A 89 -5.26 -10.78 -12.23
C ASP A 89 -4.39 -10.52 -13.49
N GLY A 90 -3.32 -11.32 -13.71
CA GLY A 90 -2.28 -11.10 -14.71
C GLY A 90 -1.40 -9.87 -14.45
N LEU A 91 -1.64 -9.13 -13.36
CA LEU A 91 -0.97 -7.85 -13.08
C LEU A 91 0.41 -8.02 -12.45
N ASP A 92 0.70 -9.18 -11.87
CA ASP A 92 2.05 -9.51 -11.42
C ASP A 92 2.88 -10.09 -12.58
N VAL A 93 3.36 -9.20 -13.44
CA VAL A 93 4.31 -9.54 -14.52
C VAL A 93 5.74 -9.69 -14.00
N SER A 94 5.95 -9.70 -12.68
CA SER A 94 7.29 -9.82 -12.12
C SER A 94 7.72 -11.28 -12.06
N ASP A 95 8.87 -11.56 -12.66
CA ASP A 95 9.53 -12.86 -12.57
C ASP A 95 9.80 -13.20 -11.09
N GLN A 96 9.05 -14.18 -10.58
CA GLN A 96 9.17 -14.61 -9.18
C GLN A 96 10.49 -15.33 -8.91
N THR A 97 11.22 -15.78 -9.93
CA THR A 97 12.55 -16.38 -9.76
C THR A 97 13.62 -15.32 -9.57
N LYS A 98 13.40 -14.12 -10.12
CA LYS A 98 14.36 -13.01 -10.05
C LYS A 98 14.38 -12.38 -8.65
N GLU A 99 15.58 -12.22 -8.13
CA GLU A 99 15.83 -11.46 -6.92
C GLU A 99 15.52 -9.98 -7.15
N HIS A 100 14.86 -9.36 -6.17
CA HIS A 100 14.61 -7.92 -6.22
C HIS A 100 15.81 -7.15 -5.65
N PRO A 101 15.93 -5.84 -5.93
CA PRO A 101 17.02 -5.03 -5.40
C PRO A 101 16.91 -4.91 -3.87
N GLN A 102 17.68 -5.72 -3.14
CA GLN A 102 17.61 -5.80 -1.68
C GLN A 102 18.07 -4.49 -1.02
N ASP A 103 19.04 -3.80 -1.61
CA ASP A 103 19.54 -2.49 -1.17
C ASP A 103 18.52 -1.37 -1.26
N LEU A 104 17.40 -1.60 -1.97
CA LEU A 104 16.29 -0.64 -2.04
C LEU A 104 15.11 -1.07 -1.19
N CYS A 105 15.12 -2.27 -0.60
CA CYS A 105 14.00 -2.79 0.17
C CYS A 105 14.20 -2.51 1.66
N GLU A 106 13.31 -1.71 2.27
CA GLU A 106 13.38 -1.42 3.71
C GLU A 106 13.26 -2.70 4.55
N LYS A 107 12.40 -3.66 4.13
CA LYS A 107 12.26 -4.93 4.84
C LYS A 107 13.54 -5.76 4.81
N CYS A 108 14.25 -5.83 3.67
CA CYS A 108 15.53 -6.55 3.60
C CYS A 108 16.57 -5.88 4.49
N LYS A 109 16.66 -4.55 4.48
CA LYS A 109 17.56 -3.79 5.36
C LYS A 109 17.26 -4.03 6.84
N ALA A 110 15.99 -4.01 7.22
CA ALA A 110 15.56 -4.23 8.60
C ALA A 110 15.84 -5.66 9.08
N LEU A 111 15.74 -6.65 8.19
CA LEU A 111 16.04 -8.05 8.51
C LEU A 111 17.55 -8.36 8.48
N GLY A 112 18.33 -7.60 7.71
CA GLY A 112 19.72 -7.97 7.38
C GLY A 112 19.84 -9.14 6.40
N TYR A 113 18.73 -9.64 5.86
CA TYR A 113 18.70 -10.73 4.88
C TYR A 113 17.49 -10.64 3.94
N TYR A 114 17.50 -11.50 2.92
CA TYR A 114 16.49 -11.56 1.87
C TYR A 114 15.06 -11.76 2.39
N CYS A 115 14.20 -10.75 2.23
CA CYS A 115 12.87 -10.73 2.84
C CYS A 115 11.92 -11.85 2.37
N ARG A 116 12.11 -12.44 1.18
CA ARG A 116 11.24 -13.57 0.76
C ARG A 116 11.46 -14.82 1.61
N ARG A 117 12.60 -14.96 2.30
CA ARG A 117 12.84 -16.04 3.28
C ARG A 117 11.98 -15.88 4.54
N ALA A 118 11.58 -14.65 4.89
CA ALA A 118 10.74 -14.39 6.05
C ALA A 118 9.27 -14.86 5.90
N GLN A 119 8.86 -15.35 4.71
CA GLN A 119 7.51 -15.93 4.53
C GLN A 119 7.38 -17.39 4.98
N GLN A 120 8.49 -18.06 5.35
CA GLN A 120 8.52 -19.49 5.69
C GLN A 120 8.49 -19.77 7.21
N SER A 121 8.17 -18.77 8.04
CA SER A 121 8.05 -18.90 9.50
C SER A 121 6.68 -18.47 10.00
#